data_AF-A0A645FRA3-F1
#
_entry.id   AF-A0A645FRA3-F1
#
_cell.length_a   1.000
_cell.length_b   1.000
_cell.length_c   1.000
_cell.angle_alpha   90.00
_cell.angle_beta   90.00
_cell.angle_gamma   90.00
#
_symmetry.space_group_name_H-M   'P 1'
#
loop_
_entity.id
_entity.type
_entity.pdbx_description
1 polymer ?
#
loop_
_entity_poly.entity_id
_entity_poly.type
_entity_poly.pdbx_seq_one_letter_code
_entity_poly.pdbx_strand_id
1 'polypeptide(L)'
;MEHKWWVDELYTAVVLNPLKAVAGFFSSTIDLKGIDAAGSGLAKGTTSLGNWLRRFQNGFARTYALWMLLGLVAMLTFLVLK
;
A
#
# COMPACT_ATOMS: atom_id res chain seq x y z
N MET A 1 35.08 33.81 -29.41
CA MET A 1 35.67 33.49 -28.09
C MET A 1 34.81 32.38 -27.50
N GLU A 2 35.07 31.14 -27.90
CA GLU A 2 34.02 30.10 -28.01
C GLU A 2 34.02 29.02 -26.93
N HIS A 3 34.99 28.99 -26.02
CA HIS A 3 34.93 28.08 -24.87
C HIS A 3 35.40 28.83 -23.64
N LYS A 4 34.48 29.07 -22.69
CA LYS A 4 34.77 29.61 -21.35
C LYS A 4 35.61 28.59 -20.55
N TRP A 5 36.88 28.44 -20.93
CA TRP A 5 37.94 27.78 -20.15
C TRP A 5 37.60 26.40 -19.56
N TRP A 6 36.65 25.64 -20.12
CA TRP A 6 36.20 24.33 -19.63
C TRP A 6 35.78 24.27 -18.14
N VAL A 7 35.71 25.41 -17.46
CA VAL A 7 35.42 25.48 -16.02
C VAL A 7 33.96 25.09 -15.77
N ASP A 8 33.05 25.53 -16.64
CA ASP A 8 31.63 25.19 -16.56
C ASP A 8 31.38 23.70 -16.82
N GLU A 9 32.06 23.07 -17.79
CA GLU A 9 31.93 21.62 -18.03
C GLU A 9 32.49 20.80 -16.86
N LEU A 10 33.64 21.20 -16.31
CA LEU A 10 34.23 20.52 -15.15
C LEU A 10 33.31 20.62 -13.93
N TYR A 11 32.75 21.81 -13.67
CA TYR A 11 31.82 22.04 -12.57
C TYR A 11 30.52 21.24 -12.76
N THR A 12 30.02 21.19 -13.99
CA THR A 12 28.83 20.42 -14.35
C THR A 12 29.07 18.91 -14.16
N ALA A 13 30.24 18.41 -14.56
CA ALA A 13 30.57 16.99 -14.48
C ALA A 13 30.90 16.52 -13.06
N VAL A 14 31.65 17.30 -12.29
CA VAL A 14 32.17 16.90 -10.97
C VAL A 14 31.21 17.21 -9.83
N VAL A 15 30.43 18.29 -9.94
CA VAL A 15 29.54 18.71 -8.85
C VAL A 15 28.08 18.44 -9.20
N LEU A 16 27.65 18.89 -10.37
CA LEU A 16 26.23 18.98 -10.72
C LEU A 16 25.62 17.63 -11.13
N ASN A 17 26.34 16.83 -11.92
CA ASN A 17 25.93 15.48 -12.32
C ASN A 17 25.83 14.49 -11.14
N PRO A 18 26.81 14.38 -10.23
CA PRO A 18 26.67 13.51 -9.07
C PRO A 18 25.57 13.99 -8.12
N LEU A 19 25.39 15.30 -7.91
CA LEU A 19 24.27 15.81 -7.11
C LEU A 19 22.92 15.42 -7.71
N LYS A 20 22.76 15.56 -9.04
CA LYS A 20 21.55 15.15 -9.76
C LYS A 20 21.33 13.64 -9.71
N ALA A 21 22.39 12.85 -9.78
CA ALA A 21 22.30 11.39 -9.65
C ALA A 21 21.85 10.97 -8.26
N VAL A 22 22.38 11.60 -7.20
CA VAL A 22 21.95 11.35 -5.81
C VAL A 22 20.51 11.81 -5.59
N ALA A 23 20.14 13.00 -6.07
CA ALA A 23 18.77 13.49 -6.00
C ALA A 23 17.78 12.56 -6.73
N GLY A 24 18.15 12.08 -7.91
CA GLY A 24 17.37 11.10 -8.67
C GLY A 24 17.28 9.75 -7.95
N PHE A 25 18.33 9.31 -7.27
CA PHE A 25 18.33 8.07 -6.49
C PHE A 25 17.38 8.16 -5.28
N PHE A 26 17.42 9.26 -4.54
CA PHE A 26 16.54 9.51 -3.39
C PHE A 26 15.07 9.62 -3.83
N SER A 27 14.78 10.38 -4.88
CA SER A 27 13.41 10.52 -5.40
C SER A 27 12.85 9.19 -5.95
N SER A 28 13.64 8.43 -6.70
CA SER A 28 13.15 7.17 -7.30
C SER A 28 13.07 6.01 -6.30
N THR A 29 13.95 5.97 -5.30
CA THR A 29 13.99 4.84 -4.36
C THR A 29 13.11 5.07 -3.14
N ILE A 30 13.08 6.30 -2.61
CA ILE A 30 12.34 6.57 -1.37
C ILE A 30 10.88 6.92 -1.68
N ASP A 31 10.65 7.84 -2.63
CA ASP A 31 9.31 8.31 -2.93
C ASP A 31 8.49 7.24 -3.67
N LEU A 32 8.99 6.77 -4.82
CA LEU A 32 8.25 5.84 -5.68
C LEU A 32 8.15 4.40 -5.12
N LYS A 33 9.19 3.90 -4.43
CA LYS A 33 9.19 2.52 -3.91
C LYS A 33 8.88 2.40 -2.43
N GLY A 34 9.12 3.45 -1.64
CA GLY A 34 8.85 3.42 -0.20
C GLY A 34 7.43 3.84 0.10
N ILE A 35 7.14 5.12 -0.13
CA ILE A 35 5.87 5.73 0.28
C ILE A 35 4.72 5.26 -0.62
N ASP A 36 4.92 5.29 -1.94
CA ASP A 36 3.87 4.96 -2.90
C ASP A 36 3.50 3.46 -2.88
N ALA A 37 4.49 2.58 -2.65
CA ALA A 37 4.25 1.16 -2.49
C ALA A 37 3.56 0.81 -1.16
N ALA A 38 3.92 1.50 -0.06
CA ALA A 38 3.26 1.31 1.22
C ALA A 38 1.79 1.76 1.18
N GLY A 39 1.53 2.96 0.65
CA GLY A 39 0.17 3.49 0.51
C GLY A 39 -0.71 2.63 -0.40
N SER A 40 -0.21 2.32 -1.60
CA SER A 40 -0.95 1.48 -2.55
C SER A 40 -1.09 0.02 -2.08
N GLY A 41 -0.11 -0.50 -1.33
CA GLY A 41 -0.17 -1.82 -0.71
C GLY A 41 -1.26 -1.92 0.35
N LEU A 42 -1.37 -0.93 1.24
CA LEU A 42 -2.44 -0.87 2.25
C LEU A 42 -3.83 -0.70 1.62
N ALA A 43 -3.94 0.13 0.59
CA ALA A 43 -5.19 0.30 -0.14
C ALA A 43 -5.64 -1.00 -0.83
N LYS A 44 -4.71 -1.69 -1.52
CA LYS A 44 -4.97 -2.99 -2.16
C LYS A 44 -5.29 -4.08 -1.12
N GLY A 45 -4.58 -4.10 0.01
CA GLY A 45 -4.85 -5.03 1.11
C GLY A 45 -6.26 -4.87 1.66
N THR A 46 -6.63 -3.64 2.03
CA THR A 46 -7.96 -3.34 2.59
C THR A 46 -9.08 -3.65 1.60
N THR A 47 -8.92 -3.27 0.33
CA THR A 47 -9.92 -3.56 -0.71
C THR A 47 -10.04 -5.04 -1.04
N SER A 48 -8.93 -5.79 -1.04
CA SER A 48 -8.93 -7.24 -1.22
C SER A 48 -9.67 -7.95 -0.08
N LEU A 49 -9.38 -7.56 1.17
CA LEU A 49 -10.08 -8.06 2.35
C LEU A 49 -11.58 -7.75 2.27
N GLY A 50 -11.95 -6.52 1.91
CA GLY A 50 -13.35 -6.13 1.71
C GLY A 50 -14.05 -6.97 0.63
N ASN A 51 -13.37 -7.21 -0.49
CA ASN A 51 -13.90 -8.03 -1.58
C ASN A 51 -14.07 -9.50 -1.18
N TRP A 52 -13.12 -10.06 -0.41
CA TRP A 52 -13.23 -11.40 0.10
C TRP A 52 -14.38 -11.53 1.11
N LEU A 53 -14.51 -10.58 2.03
CA LEU A 53 -15.61 -10.53 2.99
C LEU A 53 -16.96 -10.36 2.29
N ARG A 54 -17.02 -9.58 1.20
CA ARG A 54 -18.23 -9.39 0.40
C ARG A 54 -18.75 -10.69 -0.22
N ARG A 55 -17.90 -11.68 -0.46
CA ARG A 55 -18.32 -13.01 -0.95
C ARG A 55 -19.16 -13.79 0.07
N PHE A 56 -19.10 -13.43 1.35
CA PHE A 56 -20.01 -14.00 2.36
C PHE A 56 -21.40 -13.35 2.32
N GLN A 57 -21.53 -12.17 1.73
CA GLN A 57 -22.79 -11.45 1.56
C GLN A 57 -23.49 -11.86 0.24
N ASN A 58 -23.87 -13.14 0.12
CA ASN A 58 -24.49 -13.70 -1.10
C ASN A 58 -25.93 -13.21 -1.38
N GLY A 59 -26.46 -12.24 -0.63
CA GLY A 59 -27.81 -11.69 -0.81
C GLY A 59 -28.97 -12.63 -0.43
N PHE A 60 -28.69 -13.90 -0.09
CA PHE A 60 -29.71 -14.87 0.29
C PHE A 60 -30.07 -14.77 1.78
N ALA A 61 -31.31 -14.37 2.08
CA ALA A 61 -31.85 -14.31 3.45
C ALA A 61 -31.70 -15.62 4.23
N ARG A 62 -31.82 -16.78 3.57
CA ARG A 62 -31.66 -18.11 4.18
C ARG A 62 -30.27 -18.31 4.79
N THR A 63 -29.22 -17.87 4.10
CA THR A 63 -27.85 -18.02 4.57
C THR A 63 -27.61 -17.16 5.81
N TYR A 64 -28.16 -15.94 5.85
CA TYR A 64 -28.10 -15.09 7.04
C TYR A 64 -28.82 -15.70 8.25
N ALA A 65 -30.00 -16.31 8.04
CA ALA A 65 -30.73 -16.97 9.11
C ALA A 65 -29.93 -18.12 9.75
N LEU A 66 -29.19 -18.90 8.95
CA LEU A 66 -28.30 -19.96 9.47
C LEU A 66 -27.17 -19.39 10.32
N TRP A 67 -26.50 -18.32 9.87
CA TRP A 67 -25.44 -17.66 10.65
C TRP A 67 -25.96 -17.06 11.96
N MET A 68 -27.16 -16.46 11.93
CA MET A 68 -27.80 -15.92 13.13
C MET A 68 -28.17 -17.03 14.12
N LEU A 69 -28.73 -18.14 13.65
CA LEU A 69 -29.04 -19.30 14.50
C LEU A 69 -27.76 -19.87 15.15
N LEU A 70 -26.70 -20.05 14.36
CA LEU A 70 -25.40 -20.51 14.87
C LEU A 70 -24.84 -19.58 15.95
N GLY A 71 -24.88 -18.27 15.70
CA GLY A 71 -24.46 -17.26 16.68
C GLY A 71 -25.28 -17.32 17.96
N LEU A 72 -26.60 -17.46 17.85
CA LEU A 72 -27.50 -17.60 18.99
C LEU A 72 -27.17 -18.85 19.82
N VAL A 73 -27.03 -20.02 19.17
CA VAL A 73 -26.69 -21.27 19.86
C VAL A 73 -25.34 -21.13 20.56
N ALA A 74 -24.32 -20.60 19.88
CA ALA A 74 -23.00 -20.41 20.48
C ALA A 74 -23.02 -19.46 21.69
N MET A 75 -23.77 -18.35 21.62
CA MET A 75 -23.94 -17.42 22.75
C MET A 75 -24.64 -18.09 23.93
N LEU A 76 -25.72 -18.84 23.67
CA LEU A 76 -26.44 -19.58 24.72
C LEU A 76 -25.56 -20.66 25.35
N THR A 77 -24.84 -21.43 24.54
CA THR A 77 -23.89 -22.44 25.03
C THR A 77 -22.78 -21.82 25.87
N PHE A 78 -22.20 -20.70 25.44
CA PHE A 78 -21.20 -19.97 26.23
C PHE A 78 -21.76 -19.47 27.56
N LEU A 79 -22.99 -18.95 27.57
CA LEU A 79 -23.64 -18.45 28.79
C LEU A 79 -24.01 -19.58 29.76
N VAL A 80 -24.35 -20.77 29.25
CA VAL A 80 -24.68 -21.95 30.07
C VAL A 80 -23.43 -22.67 30.60
N LEU A 81 -22.33 -22.68 29.83
CA LEU A 81 -21.06 -23.29 30.23
C LEU A 81 -20.19 -22.37 31.10
N LYS A 82 -20.54 -21.09 31.18
CA LYS A 82 -19.92 -20.10 32.08
C LYS A 82 -20.61 -20.12 33.44
#